data_AF-A0A380JDS8-F1
#
_entry.id   AF-A0A380JDS8-F1
#
_cell.length_a   1.000
_cell.length_b   1.000
_cell.length_c   1.000
_cell.angle_alpha   90.00
_cell.angle_beta   90.00
_cell.angle_gamma   90.00
#
_symmetry.space_group_name_H-M   'P 1'
#
loop_
_entity.id
_entity.type
_entity.pdbx_description
1 polymer ?
#
loop_
_entity_poly.entity_id
_entity_poly.type
_entity_poly.pdbx_seq_one_letter_code
_entity_poly.pdbx_strand_id
1 'polypeptide(L)'
;MISIEKLESNLKSLNMTLFIWKLLSLASNVLSIVGYYMNIAILKHPKAYEKSGVTKEQIELLRRTMTPWFLVTILLALVFNAILVYLLFRNHRAVKNKDYISYWPYYLSLAFIILPIINQVLSGFSWFSTVLYLVQVVLIVFTYLKAKQLNEVG
;
A
#
# COMPACT_ATOMS: atom_id res chain seq x y z
N MET A 1 15.30 30.41 -7.66
CA MET A 1 14.99 29.83 -6.33
C MET A 1 13.51 29.50 -6.27
N ILE A 2 13.12 28.32 -5.81
CA ILE A 2 11.72 28.00 -5.49
C ILE A 2 11.40 28.71 -4.17
N SER A 3 10.25 29.40 -4.05
CA SER A 3 9.85 30.00 -2.77
C SER A 3 9.57 28.91 -1.73
N ILE A 4 9.94 29.15 -0.48
CA ILE A 4 9.73 28.21 0.63
C ILE A 4 8.23 27.84 0.75
N GLU A 5 7.34 28.81 0.56
CA GLU A 5 5.89 28.59 0.56
C GLU A 5 5.44 27.62 -0.55
N LYS A 6 6.03 27.72 -1.74
CA LYS A 6 5.74 26.80 -2.85
C LYS A 6 6.28 25.40 -2.55
N LEU A 7 7.42 25.30 -1.87
CA LEU A 7 7.96 24.02 -1.41
C LEU A 7 7.07 23.36 -0.34
N GLU A 8 6.62 24.12 0.65
CA GLU A 8 5.67 23.65 1.68
C GLU A 8 4.35 23.18 1.06
N SER A 9 3.76 23.98 0.17
CA SER A 9 2.49 23.65 -0.49
C SER A 9 2.59 22.36 -1.30
N ASN A 10 3.68 22.22 -2.08
CA ASN A 10 3.94 21.00 -2.84
C ASN A 10 4.11 19.79 -1.92
N LEU A 11 4.86 19.92 -0.82
CA LEU A 11 5.05 18.82 0.11
C LEU A 11 3.75 18.44 0.83
N LYS A 12 2.92 19.41 1.24
CA LYS A 12 1.60 19.15 1.84
C LYS A 12 0.73 18.33 0.88
N SER A 13 0.69 18.72 -0.39
CA SER A 13 -0.07 18.02 -1.43
C SER A 13 0.43 16.59 -1.63
N LEU A 14 1.73 16.41 -1.88
CA LEU A 14 2.34 15.10 -2.10
C LEU A 14 2.19 14.16 -0.90
N ASN A 15 2.43 14.67 0.30
CA ASN A 15 2.27 13.90 1.54
C ASN A 15 0.81 13.50 1.76
N MET A 16 -0.16 14.38 1.42
CA MET A 16 -1.58 14.06 1.45
C MET A 16 -1.96 13.00 0.40
N THR A 17 -1.40 13.05 -0.81
CA THR A 17 -1.62 12.02 -1.83
C THR A 17 -1.16 10.64 -1.32
N LEU A 18 0.04 10.56 -0.73
CA LEU A 18 0.52 9.31 -0.13
C LEU A 18 -0.36 8.86 1.03
N PHE A 19 -0.83 9.79 1.86
CA PHE A 19 -1.71 9.50 2.99
C PHE A 19 -3.03 8.87 2.52
N ILE A 20 -3.69 9.48 1.54
CA ILE A 20 -4.94 8.95 0.95
C ILE A 20 -4.69 7.57 0.32
N TRP A 21 -3.58 7.40 -0.39
CA TRP A 21 -3.23 6.09 -0.98
C TRP A 21 -3.11 5.00 0.09
N LYS A 22 -2.49 5.31 1.23
CA LYS A 22 -2.34 4.35 2.34
C LYS A 22 -3.66 4.07 3.06
N LEU A 23 -4.57 5.04 3.14
CA LEU A 23 -5.94 4.79 3.62
C LEU A 23 -6.72 3.85 2.67
N LEU A 24 -6.62 4.06 1.36
CA LEU A 24 -7.23 3.15 0.37
C LEU A 24 -6.62 1.75 0.46
N SER A 25 -5.31 1.66 0.69
CA SER A 25 -4.61 0.39 0.90
C SER A 25 -5.11 -0.33 2.16
N LEU A 26 -5.34 0.39 3.27
CA LEU A 26 -5.93 -0.15 4.49
C LEU A 26 -7.34 -0.70 4.23
N ALA A 27 -8.20 0.07 3.57
CA ALA A 27 -9.55 -0.36 3.24
C ALA A 27 -9.52 -1.64 2.38
N SER A 28 -8.62 -1.69 1.38
CA SER A 28 -8.41 -2.88 0.56
C SER A 28 -7.90 -4.08 1.38
N ASN A 29 -7.03 -3.88 2.36
CA ASN A 29 -6.59 -4.96 3.25
C ASN A 29 -7.74 -5.53 4.08
N VAL A 30 -8.62 -4.68 4.62
CA VAL A 30 -9.83 -5.14 5.35
C VAL A 30 -10.74 -5.96 4.43
N LEU A 31 -11.00 -5.48 3.22
CA LEU A 31 -11.78 -6.24 2.21
C LEU A 31 -11.10 -7.56 1.84
N SER A 32 -9.77 -7.60 1.80
CA SER A 32 -9.01 -8.83 1.52
C SER A 32 -9.16 -9.87 2.63
N ILE A 33 -9.25 -9.45 3.90
CA ILE A 33 -9.52 -10.36 5.03
C ILE A 33 -10.91 -10.98 4.87
N VAL A 34 -11.93 -10.16 4.57
CA VAL A 34 -13.30 -10.65 4.31
C VAL A 34 -13.30 -11.64 3.14
N GLY A 35 -12.65 -11.27 2.02
CA GLY A 35 -12.52 -12.14 0.85
C GLY A 35 -11.82 -13.46 1.17
N TYR A 36 -10.78 -13.46 2.00
CA TYR A 36 -10.10 -14.68 2.44
C TYR A 36 -11.06 -15.64 3.15
N TYR A 37 -11.82 -15.15 4.13
CA TYR A 37 -12.78 -15.99 4.87
C TYR A 37 -13.93 -16.47 3.99
N MET A 38 -14.43 -15.63 3.08
CA MET A 38 -15.44 -16.04 2.10
C MET A 38 -14.90 -17.17 1.21
N ASN A 39 -13.67 -17.04 0.71
CA ASN A 39 -13.02 -18.05 -0.12
C ASN A 39 -12.77 -19.35 0.64
N ILE A 40 -12.36 -19.29 1.91
CA ILE A 40 -12.21 -20.48 2.76
C ILE A 40 -13.57 -21.14 3.03
N ALA A 41 -14.63 -20.37 3.25
CA ALA A 41 -15.97 -20.91 3.47
C ALA A 41 -16.50 -21.61 2.21
N ILE A 42 -16.31 -20.99 1.04
CA ILE A 42 -16.57 -21.63 -0.25
C ILE A 42 -15.76 -22.93 -0.30
N LEU A 43 -14.45 -22.88 -0.01
CA LEU A 43 -13.55 -24.04 -0.04
C LEU A 43 -13.95 -25.21 0.91
N LYS A 44 -14.82 -24.98 1.88
CA LYS A 44 -15.28 -25.99 2.85
C LYS A 44 -16.66 -26.58 2.52
N HIS A 45 -17.41 -26.01 1.58
CA HIS A 45 -18.80 -26.42 1.30
C HIS A 45 -19.05 -26.75 -0.18
N PRO A 46 -18.78 -28.00 -0.63
CA PRO A 46 -18.85 -28.49 -2.03
C PRO A 46 -20.13 -28.12 -2.80
N LYS A 47 -21.25 -28.01 -2.09
CA LYS A 47 -22.56 -27.67 -2.68
C LYS A 47 -22.74 -26.17 -2.98
N ALA A 48 -21.96 -25.29 -2.36
CA ALA A 48 -21.97 -23.86 -2.64
C ALA A 48 -21.24 -23.53 -3.97
N TYR A 49 -20.27 -24.36 -4.36
CA TYR A 49 -19.44 -24.15 -5.54
C TYR A 49 -20.22 -24.35 -6.85
N GLU A 50 -21.00 -25.41 -6.96
CA GLU A 50 -21.83 -25.69 -8.14
C GLU A 50 -22.85 -24.58 -8.41
N LYS A 51 -23.30 -23.90 -7.34
CA LYS A 51 -24.22 -22.76 -7.43
C LYS A 51 -23.53 -21.41 -7.70
N SER A 52 -22.20 -21.34 -7.51
CA SER A 52 -21.45 -20.09 -7.61
C SER A 52 -20.91 -19.76 -9.01
N GLY A 53 -21.04 -20.68 -9.97
CA GLY A 53 -20.57 -20.48 -11.36
C GLY A 53 -19.05 -20.43 -11.54
N VAL A 54 -18.28 -20.82 -10.51
CA VAL A 54 -16.82 -20.81 -10.53
C VAL A 54 -16.30 -22.05 -11.27
N THR A 55 -15.33 -21.88 -12.18
CA THR A 55 -14.78 -22.99 -12.96
C THR A 55 -13.88 -23.89 -12.10
N LYS A 56 -13.69 -25.15 -12.50
CA LYS A 56 -12.81 -26.10 -11.79
C LYS A 56 -11.37 -25.57 -11.65
N GLU A 57 -10.87 -24.91 -12.69
CA GLU A 57 -9.54 -24.29 -12.71
C GLU A 57 -9.42 -23.15 -11.68
N GLN A 58 -10.46 -22.31 -11.57
CA GLN A 58 -10.50 -21.24 -10.58
C GLN A 58 -10.53 -21.79 -9.14
N ILE A 59 -11.23 -22.90 -8.91
CA ILE A 59 -11.28 -23.56 -7.59
C ILE A 59 -9.91 -24.12 -7.21
N GLU A 60 -9.21 -24.73 -8.16
CA GLU A 60 -7.89 -25.29 -7.90
C GLU A 60 -6.85 -24.19 -7.64
N LEU A 61 -6.92 -23.09 -8.40
CA LEU A 61 -6.14 -21.89 -8.12
C LEU A 61 -6.45 -21.33 -6.73
N LEU A 62 -7.72 -21.28 -6.34
CA LEU A 62 -8.14 -20.79 -5.03
C LEU A 62 -7.58 -21.69 -3.91
N ARG A 63 -7.62 -23.01 -4.08
CA ARG A 63 -7.08 -23.96 -3.09
C ARG A 63 -5.56 -23.79 -2.91
N ARG A 64 -4.83 -23.52 -3.99
CA ARG A 64 -3.38 -23.30 -3.96
C ARG A 64 -2.99 -21.96 -3.32
N THR A 65 -3.85 -20.95 -3.45
CA THR A 65 -3.56 -19.58 -2.97
C THR A 65 -4.05 -19.34 -1.55
N MET A 66 -5.14 -19.99 -1.11
CA MET A 66 -5.74 -19.83 0.22
C MET A 66 -4.97 -20.60 1.30
N THR A 67 -3.67 -20.32 1.43
CA THR A 67 -2.82 -20.85 2.49
C THR A 67 -2.94 -20.01 3.77
N PRO A 68 -2.59 -20.54 4.95
CA PRO A 68 -2.46 -19.71 6.17
C PRO A 68 -1.49 -18.55 5.99
N TRP A 69 -0.44 -18.75 5.17
CA TRP A 69 0.53 -17.71 4.86
C TRP A 69 -0.08 -16.51 4.15
N PHE A 70 -1.09 -16.72 3.30
CA PHE A 70 -1.79 -15.63 2.63
C PHE A 70 -2.53 -14.70 3.61
N LEU A 71 -3.10 -15.25 4.70
CA LEU A 71 -3.70 -14.41 5.74
C LEU A 71 -2.63 -13.60 6.48
N VAL A 72 -1.47 -14.21 6.77
CA VAL A 72 -0.34 -13.53 7.43
C VAL A 72 0.14 -12.34 6.59
N THR A 73 0.27 -12.49 5.28
CA THR A 73 0.70 -11.38 4.40
C THR A 73 -0.32 -10.24 4.39
N ILE A 74 -1.62 -10.53 4.39
CA ILE A 74 -2.68 -9.50 4.50
C ILE A 74 -2.59 -8.76 5.84
N LEU A 75 -2.43 -9.48 6.95
CA LEU A 75 -2.34 -8.88 8.29
C LEU A 75 -1.08 -8.01 8.44
N LEU A 76 0.07 -8.47 7.94
CA LEU A 76 1.29 -7.67 7.92
C LEU A 76 1.09 -6.40 7.10
N ALA A 77 0.52 -6.50 5.90
CA ALA A 77 0.24 -5.34 5.06
C ALA A 77 -0.67 -4.32 5.77
N LEU A 78 -1.69 -4.80 6.51
CA LEU A 78 -2.58 -3.96 7.30
C LEU A 78 -1.81 -3.19 8.39
N VAL A 79 -0.98 -3.87 9.17
CA VAL A 79 -0.16 -3.24 10.23
C VAL A 79 0.78 -2.19 9.64
N PHE A 80 1.48 -2.51 8.55
CA PHE A 80 2.41 -1.57 7.93
C PHE A 80 1.71 -0.35 7.33
N ASN A 81 0.58 -0.55 6.67
CA ASN A 81 -0.19 0.58 6.15
C ASN A 81 -0.73 1.46 7.29
N ALA A 82 -1.10 0.90 8.44
CA ALA A 82 -1.52 1.67 9.62
C ALA A 82 -0.37 2.52 10.19
N ILE A 83 0.82 1.94 10.32
CA ILE A 83 2.04 2.67 10.73
C ILE A 83 2.35 3.80 9.75
N LEU A 84 2.27 3.54 8.44
CA LEU A 84 2.52 4.55 7.40
C LEU A 84 1.49 5.69 7.44
N VAL A 85 0.21 5.39 7.64
CA VAL A 85 -0.84 6.40 7.82
C VAL A 85 -0.52 7.30 9.01
N TYR A 86 -0.14 6.73 10.16
CA TYR A 86 0.26 7.49 11.34
C TYR A 86 1.47 8.40 11.06
N LEU A 87 2.52 7.86 10.44
CA LEU A 87 3.74 8.61 10.15
C LEU A 87 3.51 9.73 9.12
N LEU A 88 2.71 9.46 8.07
CA LEU A 88 2.36 10.47 7.07
C LEU A 88 1.48 11.57 7.68
N PHE A 89 0.57 11.22 8.58
CA PHE A 89 -0.22 12.20 9.33
C PHE A 89 0.65 13.07 10.25
N ARG A 90 1.62 12.45 10.94
CA ARG A 90 2.62 13.17 11.74
C ARG A 90 3.41 14.16 10.88
N ASN A 91 3.88 13.73 9.71
CA ASN A 91 4.58 14.61 8.78
C ASN A 91 3.67 15.74 8.28
N HIS A 92 2.40 15.46 7.99
CA HIS A 92 1.46 16.51 7.58
C HIS A 92 1.33 17.62 8.65
N ARG A 93 1.28 17.24 9.93
CA ARG A 93 1.31 18.19 11.05
C ARG A 93 2.64 18.93 11.14
N ALA A 94 3.77 18.23 10.99
CA ALA A 94 5.10 18.83 11.05
C ALA A 94 5.28 19.94 9.99
N VAL A 95 4.82 19.70 8.75
CA VAL A 95 4.87 20.73 7.69
C VAL A 95 3.99 21.94 8.02
N LYS A 96 2.87 21.76 8.74
CA LYS A 96 2.03 22.89 9.19
C LYS A 96 2.70 23.68 10.31
N ASN A 97 3.40 23.00 11.21
CA ASN A 97 4.03 23.59 12.39
C ASN A 97 5.45 24.10 12.13
N LYS A 98 6.00 23.90 10.93
CA LYS A 98 7.41 24.16 10.60
C LYS A 98 8.38 23.36 11.47
N ASP A 99 7.98 22.14 11.82
CA ASP A 99 8.81 21.17 12.55
C ASP A 99 9.58 20.26 11.58
N TYR A 100 10.59 19.57 12.10
CA TYR A 100 11.35 18.56 11.35
C TYR A 100 10.46 17.47 10.76
N ILE A 101 10.61 17.23 9.46
CA ILE A 101 9.84 16.21 8.71
C ILE A 101 10.59 14.89 8.74
N SER A 102 9.94 13.83 9.25
CA SER A 102 10.55 12.51 9.34
C SER A 102 10.67 11.84 7.97
N TYR A 103 11.79 11.19 7.68
CA TYR A 103 11.98 10.44 6.42
C TYR A 103 11.48 8.99 6.49
N TRP A 104 11.21 8.48 7.70
CA TRP A 104 10.70 7.13 7.94
C TRP A 104 9.50 6.71 7.09
N PRO A 105 8.42 7.51 6.93
CA PRO A 105 7.29 7.09 6.09
C PRO A 105 7.70 6.82 4.64
N TYR A 106 8.71 7.51 4.11
CA TYR A 106 9.16 7.34 2.74
C TYR A 106 10.04 6.10 2.59
N TYR A 107 11.01 5.89 3.51
CA TYR A 107 11.85 4.70 3.50
C TYR A 107 11.05 3.42 3.70
N LEU A 108 10.12 3.41 4.65
CA LEU A 108 9.24 2.26 4.87
C LEU A 108 8.35 2.02 3.66
N SER A 109 7.76 3.08 3.07
CA SER A 109 6.94 2.91 1.86
C SER A 109 7.70 2.28 0.70
N LEU A 110 8.97 2.67 0.49
CA LEU A 110 9.84 2.05 -0.53
C LEU A 110 10.20 0.61 -0.18
N ALA A 111 10.55 0.32 1.07
CA ALA A 111 10.86 -1.05 1.47
C ALA A 111 9.66 -1.99 1.26
N PHE A 112 8.45 -1.52 1.58
CA PHE A 112 7.23 -2.33 1.44
C PHE A 112 6.74 -2.50 0.01
N ILE A 113 7.13 -1.64 -0.94
CA ILE A 113 6.74 -1.81 -2.34
C ILE A 113 7.44 -2.99 -3.00
N ILE A 114 8.55 -3.48 -2.41
CA ILE A 114 9.29 -4.64 -2.91
C ILE A 114 8.45 -5.91 -2.76
N LEU A 115 7.68 -6.06 -1.69
CA LEU A 115 6.88 -7.26 -1.43
C LEU A 115 5.87 -7.57 -2.54
N PRO A 116 5.00 -6.63 -2.98
CA PRO A 116 4.08 -6.90 -4.08
C PRO A 116 4.81 -7.12 -5.41
N ILE A 117 5.97 -6.49 -5.64
CA ILE A 117 6.80 -6.74 -6.83
C ILE A 117 7.32 -8.17 -6.83
N ILE A 118 7.85 -8.66 -5.71
CA ILE A 118 8.29 -10.07 -5.58
C ILE A 118 7.11 -11.01 -5.83
N ASN A 119 5.95 -10.74 -5.21
CA ASN A 119 4.77 -11.58 -5.40
C ASN A 119 4.31 -11.62 -6.87
N GLN A 120 4.41 -10.51 -7.59
CA GLN A 120 4.10 -10.44 -9.00
C GLN A 120 5.05 -11.29 -9.86
N VAL A 121 6.34 -11.32 -9.54
CA VAL A 121 7.31 -12.18 -10.23
C VAL A 121 7.03 -13.67 -9.97
N LEU A 122 6.62 -14.02 -8.76
CA LEU A 122 6.38 -15.41 -8.35
C LEU A 122 5.00 -15.95 -8.79
N SER A 123 3.97 -15.11 -8.78
CA SER A 123 2.57 -15.52 -8.93
C SER A 123 1.95 -15.15 -10.27
N GLY A 124 2.64 -14.35 -11.10
CA GLY A 124 2.19 -13.96 -12.43
C GLY A 124 2.36 -12.46 -12.71
N PHE A 125 2.97 -12.16 -13.86
CA PHE A 125 3.26 -10.79 -14.25
C PHE A 125 2.02 -10.00 -14.69
N SER A 126 1.98 -8.70 -14.38
CA SER A 126 0.83 -7.81 -14.66
C SER A 126 1.32 -6.40 -15.02
N TRP A 127 1.28 -6.04 -16.31
CA TRP A 127 1.71 -4.72 -16.77
C TRP A 127 1.02 -3.57 -16.03
N PHE A 128 -0.28 -3.71 -15.76
CA PHE A 128 -1.04 -2.71 -15.01
C PHE A 128 -0.49 -2.49 -13.59
N SER A 129 -0.25 -3.58 -12.86
CA SER A 129 0.31 -3.51 -11.50
C SER A 129 1.72 -2.89 -11.50
N THR A 130 2.54 -3.24 -12.50
CA THR A 130 3.89 -2.70 -12.66
C THR A 130 3.88 -1.18 -12.82
N VAL A 131 3.00 -0.65 -13.69
CA VAL A 131 2.85 0.80 -13.88
C VAL A 131 2.42 1.48 -12.58
N LEU A 132 1.46 0.89 -11.85
CA LEU A 132 1.03 1.43 -10.56
C LEU A 132 2.15 1.46 -9.52
N TYR A 133 3.02 0.44 -9.49
CA TYR A 133 4.16 0.44 -8.57
C TYR A 133 5.19 1.50 -8.97
N LEU A 134 5.48 1.68 -10.26
CA LEU A 134 6.39 2.74 -10.72
C LEU A 134 5.88 4.14 -10.35
N VAL A 135 4.59 4.42 -10.57
CA VAL A 135 3.98 5.70 -10.16
C VAL A 135 4.12 5.91 -8.66
N GLN A 136 3.89 4.88 -7.85
CA GLN A 136 4.09 4.96 -6.40
C GLN A 136 5.55 5.24 -6.03
N VAL A 137 6.52 4.55 -6.64
CA VAL A 137 7.96 4.80 -6.39
C VAL A 137 8.29 6.26 -6.70
N VAL A 138 7.88 6.76 -7.86
CA VAL A 138 8.14 8.15 -8.26
C VAL A 138 7.54 9.14 -7.26
N LEU A 139 6.27 8.92 -6.85
CA LEU A 139 5.62 9.76 -5.85
C LEU A 139 6.35 9.74 -4.51
N ILE A 140 6.76 8.58 -4.02
CA ILE A 140 7.47 8.44 -2.74
C ILE A 140 8.82 9.14 -2.79
N VAL A 141 9.63 8.87 -3.84
CA VAL A 141 10.96 9.47 -4.01
C VAL A 141 10.84 10.99 -4.16
N PHE A 142 9.90 11.48 -4.95
CA PHE A 142 9.71 12.92 -5.12
C PHE A 142 9.26 13.60 -3.83
N THR A 143 8.37 12.98 -3.06
CA THR A 143 7.95 13.49 -1.75
C THR A 143 9.13 13.53 -0.76
N TYR A 144 9.95 12.50 -0.73
CA TYR A 144 11.18 12.46 0.08
C TYR A 144 12.15 13.59 -0.28
N LEU A 145 12.43 13.80 -1.57
CA LEU A 145 13.32 14.87 -2.01
C LEU A 145 12.80 16.25 -1.59
N LYS A 146 11.49 16.47 -1.62
CA LYS A 146 10.86 17.72 -1.17
C LYS A 146 10.92 17.87 0.35
N ALA A 147 10.71 16.80 1.11
CA ALA A 147 10.88 16.80 2.56
C ALA A 147 12.32 17.14 2.96
N LYS A 148 13.31 16.54 2.28
CA LYS A 148 14.74 16.83 2.50
C LYS A 148 15.06 18.29 2.20
N GLN A 149 14.63 18.81 1.04
CA GLN A 149 14.83 20.21 0.67
C GLN A 149 14.23 21.17 1.70
N LEU A 150 13.07 20.84 2.28
CA LEU A 150 12.42 21.72 3.25
C LEU A 150 13.12 21.69 4.62
N ASN A 151 13.59 20.52 5.07
CA ASN A 151 14.37 20.40 6.31
C ASN A 151 15.76 21.04 6.23
N GLU A 152 16.33 21.24 5.03
CA GLU A 152 17.64 21.88 4.84
C GLU A 152 17.56 23.41 4.76
N VAL A 153 16.37 23.96 4.45
CA VAL A 153 16.17 25.40 4.19
C VAL A 153 15.33 26.09 5.29
N GLY A 154 14.46 25.34 5.97
CA GLY A 154 13.66 25.81 7.11
C GLY A 154 14.34 25.52 8.44
#